data_AF-A0AAU3HET3-F1
#
_entry.id   AF-A0AAU3HET3-F1
#
_cell.length_a   1.000
_cell.length_b   1.000
_cell.length_c   1.000
_cell.angle_alpha   90.00
_cell.angle_beta   90.00
_cell.angle_gamma   90.00
#
_symmetry.space_group_name_H-M   'P 1'
#
loop_
_entity.id
_entity.type
_entity.pdbx_description
1 polymer ?
#
loop_
_entity_poly.entity_id
_entity_poly.type
_entity_poly.pdbx_seq_one_letter_code
_entity_poly.pdbx_strand_id
1 'polypeptide(L)'
;MSTITPDATRVALLRSTRTLTLTAALCLAVQLFGNLYEELVSNVAVLARPQPGEAVGALDAGSPMYYYLPWAPLGVVLVAVLAHRLATRGAPGWVVRRLRLALAALAVAVAAKAVLISSVNPRFRDPAEDAATLRELATLWAGINGLAIVAVAVALTLLLSWRARVADHGPVPATGPVARVAVG
;
A
#
# COMPACT_ATOMS: atom_id res chain seq x y z
N MET A 1 32.90 -12.61 25.12
CA MET A 1 31.53 -12.78 24.60
C MET A 1 30.82 -11.45 24.70
N SER A 2 30.70 -10.70 23.60
CA SER A 2 30.06 -9.39 23.61
C SER A 2 28.54 -9.53 23.74
N THR A 3 27.99 -8.97 24.81
CA THR A 3 26.55 -8.83 25.04
C THR A 3 25.99 -7.79 24.08
N ILE A 4 25.46 -8.24 22.93
CA ILE A 4 24.72 -7.36 22.02
C ILE A 4 23.46 -6.91 22.75
N THR A 5 23.40 -5.64 23.13
CA THR A 5 22.21 -5.04 23.75
C THR A 5 21.03 -5.05 22.77
N PRO A 6 19.80 -5.33 23.21
CA PRO A 6 18.60 -5.39 22.37
C PRO A 6 18.41 -4.18 21.43
N ASP A 7 18.87 -3.00 21.84
CA ASP A 7 18.78 -1.77 21.04
C ASP A 7 19.69 -1.76 19.81
N ALA A 8 20.89 -2.35 19.90
CA ALA A 8 21.81 -2.45 18.76
C ALA A 8 21.22 -3.32 17.65
N THR A 9 20.54 -4.41 18.02
CA THR A 9 19.84 -5.32 17.10
C THR A 9 18.67 -4.63 16.40
N ARG A 10 17.89 -3.81 17.12
CA ARG A 10 16.77 -3.04 16.55
C ARG A 10 17.23 -1.96 15.58
N VAL A 11 18.26 -1.20 15.94
CA VAL A 11 18.85 -0.18 15.06
C VAL A 11 19.41 -0.82 13.79
N ALA A 12 20.11 -1.94 13.90
CA ALA A 12 20.62 -2.69 12.75
C ALA A 12 19.48 -3.21 11.85
N LEU A 13 18.38 -3.70 12.43
CA LEU A 13 17.19 -4.12 11.69
C LEU A 13 16.58 -2.96 10.89
N LEU A 14 16.36 -1.81 11.55
CA LEU A 14 15.79 -0.62 10.93
C LEU A 14 16.67 -0.07 9.81
N ARG A 15 18.00 -0.04 10.00
CA ARG A 15 18.96 0.41 8.98
C ARG A 15 19.00 -0.54 7.78
N SER A 16 19.11 -1.85 8.03
CA SER A 16 19.27 -2.85 6.96
C SER A 16 18.04 -3.00 6.05
N THR A 17 16.88 -2.52 6.49
CA THR A 17 15.60 -2.59 5.76
C THR A 17 15.10 -1.23 5.28
N ARG A 18 15.82 -0.14 5.55
CA ARG A 18 15.40 1.23 5.27
C ARG A 18 15.06 1.43 3.79
N THR A 19 16.03 1.17 2.90
CA THR A 19 15.86 1.37 1.45
C THR A 19 14.69 0.56 0.91
N LEU A 20 14.64 -0.74 1.24
CA LEU A 20 13.55 -1.62 0.80
C LEU A 20 12.18 -1.13 1.26
N THR A 21 12.06 -0.67 2.51
CA THR A 21 10.78 -0.15 3.03
C THR A 21 10.40 1.16 2.35
N LEU A 22 11.34 2.08 2.15
CA LEU A 22 11.09 3.36 1.50
C LEU A 22 10.68 3.19 0.04
N THR A 23 11.39 2.33 -0.71
CA THR A 23 11.05 2.05 -2.11
C THR A 23 9.68 1.39 -2.21
N ALA A 24 9.38 0.41 -1.34
CA ALA A 24 8.05 -0.21 -1.30
C ALA A 24 6.97 0.83 -0.99
N ALA A 25 7.19 1.68 0.02
CA ALA A 25 6.24 2.73 0.40
C ALA A 25 6.02 3.74 -0.75
N LEU A 26 7.08 4.14 -1.46
CA LEU A 26 6.97 5.04 -2.60
C LEU A 26 6.15 4.41 -3.74
N CYS A 27 6.42 3.15 -4.09
CA CYS A 27 5.66 2.44 -5.13
C CYS A 27 4.17 2.36 -4.76
N LEU A 28 3.85 2.02 -3.51
CA LEU A 28 2.48 1.95 -3.03
C LEU A 28 1.81 3.33 -2.94
N ALA A 29 2.56 4.39 -2.60
CA ALA A 29 2.04 5.75 -2.56
C ALA A 29 1.72 6.28 -3.97
N VAL A 30 2.59 6.00 -4.95
CA VAL A 30 2.32 6.32 -6.36
C VAL A 30 1.08 5.56 -6.85
N GLN A 31 0.93 4.29 -6.51
CA GLN A 31 -0.28 3.53 -6.84
C GLN A 31 -1.54 4.10 -6.17
N LEU A 32 -1.46 4.47 -4.89
CA LEU A 32 -2.57 5.06 -4.16
C LEU A 32 -3.00 6.39 -4.80
N PHE A 33 -2.03 7.23 -5.17
CA PHE A 33 -2.30 8.46 -5.89
C PHE A 33 -2.98 8.21 -7.24
N GLY A 34 -2.50 7.24 -8.02
CA GLY A 34 -3.14 6.84 -9.27
C GLY A 34 -4.59 6.42 -9.10
N ASN A 35 -4.89 5.58 -8.09
CA ASN A 35 -6.26 5.17 -7.80
C ASN A 35 -7.15 6.35 -7.38
N LEU A 36 -6.63 7.28 -6.57
CA LEU A 36 -7.35 8.49 -6.15
C LEU A 36 -7.61 9.42 -7.33
N TYR A 37 -6.65 9.57 -8.24
CA TYR A 37 -6.81 10.37 -9.45
C TYR A 37 -7.91 9.79 -10.34
N GLU A 38 -7.90 8.47 -10.57
CA GLU A 38 -8.97 7.78 -11.31
C GLU A 38 -10.33 8.01 -10.66
N GLU A 39 -10.41 7.94 -9.33
CA GLU A 39 -11.66 8.12 -8.59
C GLU A 39 -12.21 9.55 -8.66
N LEU A 40 -11.34 10.54 -8.42
CA LEU A 40 -11.75 11.93 -8.20
C LEU A 40 -11.77 12.75 -9.48
N VAL A 41 -11.00 12.37 -10.49
CA VAL A 41 -10.88 13.12 -11.74
C VAL A 41 -11.57 12.37 -12.87
N SER A 42 -11.11 11.15 -13.17
CA SER A 42 -11.62 10.40 -14.33
C SER A 42 -13.06 9.96 -14.12
N ASN A 43 -13.38 9.34 -12.98
CA ASN A 43 -14.72 8.81 -12.74
C ASN A 43 -15.76 9.91 -12.56
N VAL A 44 -15.40 11.02 -11.90
CA VAL A 44 -16.26 12.21 -11.79
C VAL A 44 -16.59 12.78 -13.17
N ALA A 45 -15.61 12.85 -14.08
CA ALA A 45 -15.86 13.33 -15.45
C ALA A 45 -16.85 12.42 -16.20
N VAL A 46 -16.72 11.09 -16.08
CA VAL A 46 -17.65 10.12 -16.68
C VAL A 46 -19.05 10.24 -16.09
N LEU A 47 -19.19 10.42 -14.77
CA LEU A 47 -20.48 10.61 -14.13
C LEU A 47 -21.17 11.91 -14.59
N ALA A 48 -20.41 13.00 -14.71
CA ALA A 48 -20.92 14.30 -15.14
C ALA A 48 -21.34 14.28 -16.62
N ARG A 49 -20.54 13.66 -17.48
CA ARG A 49 -20.78 13.60 -18.93
C ARG A 49 -20.33 12.24 -19.49
N PRO A 50 -21.18 11.21 -19.44
CA PRO A 50 -20.85 9.91 -20.02
C PRO A 50 -20.79 10.01 -21.54
N GLN A 51 -19.63 9.70 -22.13
CA GLN A 51 -19.43 9.67 -23.58
C GLN A 51 -18.89 8.29 -24.00
N PRO A 52 -19.71 7.46 -24.68
CA PRO A 52 -19.29 6.16 -25.20
C PRO A 52 -18.12 6.25 -26.17
N GLY A 53 -17.18 5.32 -26.08
CA GLY A 53 -16.03 5.24 -26.99
C GLY A 53 -14.93 6.29 -26.81
N GLU A 54 -15.08 7.26 -25.90
CA GLU A 54 -14.05 8.29 -25.67
C GLU A 54 -12.90 7.83 -24.76
N ALA A 55 -13.06 6.70 -24.05
CA ALA A 55 -12.00 6.21 -23.19
C ALA A 55 -10.79 5.72 -24.00
N VAL A 56 -9.61 6.26 -23.69
CA VAL A 56 -8.34 5.80 -24.28
C VAL A 56 -8.02 4.35 -23.88
N GLY A 57 -7.16 3.68 -24.67
CA GLY A 57 -6.67 2.35 -24.34
C GLY A 57 -5.97 2.31 -22.98
N ALA A 58 -6.03 1.16 -22.30
CA ALA A 58 -5.49 1.01 -20.94
C ALA A 58 -3.98 1.30 -20.84
N LEU A 59 -3.26 1.14 -21.95
CA LEU A 59 -1.81 1.32 -22.03
C LEU A 59 -1.43 2.45 -23.00
N ASP A 60 -2.39 3.28 -23.38
CA ASP A 60 -2.13 4.42 -24.25
C ASP A 60 -1.75 5.65 -23.42
N ALA A 61 -0.98 6.56 -24.03
CA ALA A 61 -0.67 7.85 -23.44
C ALA A 61 -1.96 8.60 -23.11
N GLY A 62 -2.07 9.07 -21.86
CA GLY A 62 -3.30 9.67 -21.31
C GLY A 62 -4.10 8.74 -20.41
N SER A 63 -3.82 7.43 -20.42
CA SER A 63 -4.38 6.51 -19.43
C SER A 63 -3.62 6.59 -18.10
N PRO A 64 -4.28 6.77 -16.95
CA PRO A 64 -3.62 6.68 -15.65
C PRO A 64 -2.87 5.34 -15.47
N MET A 65 -3.44 4.25 -15.98
CA MET A 65 -2.79 2.94 -15.97
C MET A 65 -1.41 2.96 -16.64
N TYR A 66 -1.21 3.71 -17.73
CA TYR A 66 0.09 3.82 -18.39
C TYR A 66 1.20 4.31 -17.44
N TYR A 67 0.88 5.27 -16.56
CA TYR A 67 1.84 5.86 -15.63
C TYR A 67 1.97 5.08 -14.31
N TYR A 68 0.90 4.44 -13.86
CA TYR A 68 0.83 3.87 -12.51
C TYR A 68 1.03 2.34 -12.48
N LEU A 69 0.68 1.62 -13.55
CA LEU A 69 0.69 0.16 -13.60
C LEU A 69 2.05 -0.48 -13.24
N PRO A 70 3.23 0.06 -13.64
CA PRO A 70 4.50 -0.56 -13.28
C PRO A 70 4.78 -0.58 -11.77
N TRP A 71 4.23 0.36 -11.00
CA TRP A 71 4.57 0.54 -9.59
C TRP A 71 3.81 -0.42 -8.67
N ALA A 72 2.59 -0.82 -9.02
CA ALA A 72 1.82 -1.79 -8.24
C ALA A 72 2.53 -3.16 -8.08
N PRO A 73 2.91 -3.88 -9.15
CA PRO A 73 3.57 -5.17 -9.02
C PRO A 73 4.93 -5.03 -8.34
N LEU A 74 5.68 -3.96 -8.62
CA LEU A 74 6.95 -3.69 -7.96
C LEU A 74 6.76 -3.50 -6.45
N GLY A 75 5.78 -2.69 -6.04
CA GLY A 75 5.45 -2.48 -4.63
C GLY A 75 5.09 -3.78 -3.91
N VAL A 76 4.24 -4.62 -4.52
CA VAL A 76 3.85 -5.94 -3.98
C VAL A 76 5.08 -6.84 -3.78
N VAL A 77 5.94 -6.94 -4.79
CA VAL A 77 7.16 -7.76 -4.73
C VAL A 77 8.09 -7.26 -3.63
N LEU A 78 8.31 -5.95 -3.52
CA LEU A 78 9.19 -5.39 -2.48
C LEU A 78 8.65 -5.65 -1.06
N VAL A 79 7.34 -5.57 -0.85
CA VAL A 79 6.72 -5.95 0.44
C VAL A 79 6.90 -7.45 0.72
N ALA A 80 6.74 -8.31 -0.30
CA ALA A 80 6.92 -9.75 -0.15
C ALA A 80 8.38 -10.10 0.20
N VAL A 81 9.35 -9.49 -0.50
CA VAL A 81 10.78 -9.62 -0.22
C VAL A 81 11.11 -9.14 1.20
N LEU A 82 10.54 -8.00 1.62
CA LEU A 82 10.74 -7.49 2.98
C LEU A 82 10.19 -8.45 4.04
N ALA A 83 8.97 -8.97 3.84
CA ALA A 83 8.35 -9.93 4.75
C ALA A 83 9.19 -11.21 4.87
N HIS A 84 9.64 -11.75 3.74
CA HIS A 84 10.49 -12.93 3.69
C HIS A 84 11.83 -12.69 4.39
N ARG A 85 12.52 -11.59 4.07
CA ARG A 85 13.82 -11.23 4.66
C ARG A 85 13.75 -11.02 6.17
N LEU A 86 12.64 -10.47 6.68
CA LEU A 86 12.44 -10.29 8.12
C LEU A 86 12.13 -11.62 8.81
N ALA A 87 11.36 -12.50 8.18
CA ALA A 87 11.09 -13.84 8.71
C ALA A 87 12.37 -14.69 8.82
N THR A 88 13.19 -14.71 7.77
CA THR A 88 14.45 -15.49 7.76
C THR A 88 15.50 -14.97 8.75
N ARG A 89 15.45 -13.69 9.09
CA ARG A 89 16.33 -13.06 10.08
C ARG A 89 15.81 -13.12 11.52
N GLY A 90 14.73 -13.85 11.78
CA GLY A 90 14.17 -13.99 13.12
C GLY A 90 13.57 -12.71 13.69
N ALA A 91 13.03 -11.83 12.83
CA ALA A 91 12.30 -10.65 13.31
C ALA A 91 11.10 -11.06 14.18
N PRO A 92 10.65 -10.20 15.11
CA PRO A 92 9.51 -10.51 15.96
C PRO A 92 8.28 -10.93 15.15
N GLY A 93 7.60 -12.00 15.57
CA GLY A 93 6.48 -12.58 14.82
C GLY A 93 5.34 -11.58 14.52
N TRP A 94 5.15 -10.58 15.38
CA TRP A 94 4.16 -9.51 15.15
C TRP A 94 4.53 -8.61 13.95
N VAL A 95 5.81 -8.40 13.65
CA VAL A 95 6.28 -7.64 12.48
C VAL A 95 5.98 -8.43 11.22
N VAL A 96 6.33 -9.71 11.20
CA VAL A 96 6.09 -10.60 10.07
C VAL A 96 4.59 -10.74 9.79
N ARG A 97 3.77 -10.89 10.84
CA ARG A 97 2.30 -10.94 10.72
C ARG A 97 1.74 -9.66 10.10
N ARG A 98 2.23 -8.48 10.51
CA ARG A 98 1.81 -7.20 9.91
C ARG A 98 2.09 -7.13 8.42
N LEU A 99 3.27 -7.55 7.98
CA LEU A 99 3.64 -7.54 6.57
C LEU A 99 2.83 -8.56 5.75
N ARG A 100 2.51 -9.72 6.33
CA ARG A 100 1.58 -10.67 5.70
C ARG A 100 0.16 -10.11 5.56
N LEU A 101 -0.32 -9.38 6.56
CA LEU A 101 -1.60 -8.65 6.46
C LEU A 101 -1.54 -7.54 5.41
N ALA A 102 -0.40 -6.84 5.29
CA ALA A 102 -0.20 -5.87 4.20
C ALA A 102 -0.27 -6.56 2.83
N LEU A 103 0.36 -7.72 2.66
CA LEU A 103 0.26 -8.52 1.43
C LEU A 103 -1.17 -8.98 1.14
N ALA A 104 -1.92 -9.41 2.16
CA ALA A 104 -3.32 -9.78 2.00
C ALA A 104 -4.17 -8.58 1.53
N ALA A 105 -3.95 -7.40 2.11
CA ALA A 105 -4.62 -6.18 1.66
C ALA A 105 -4.24 -5.82 0.21
N LEU A 106 -2.96 -5.95 -0.16
CA LEU A 106 -2.53 -5.75 -1.54
C LEU A 106 -3.15 -6.77 -2.51
N ALA A 107 -3.33 -8.03 -2.09
CA ALA A 107 -4.02 -9.04 -2.90
C ALA A 107 -5.48 -8.64 -3.17
N VAL A 108 -6.17 -8.09 -2.16
CA VAL A 108 -7.53 -7.53 -2.34
C VAL A 108 -7.53 -6.37 -3.34
N ALA A 109 -6.57 -5.44 -3.23
CA ALA A 109 -6.45 -4.32 -4.17
C ALA A 109 -6.19 -4.79 -5.61
N VAL A 110 -5.31 -5.78 -5.78
CA VAL A 110 -5.00 -6.37 -7.09
C VAL A 110 -6.23 -7.08 -7.67
N ALA A 111 -6.94 -7.87 -6.87
CA ALA A 111 -8.16 -8.55 -7.32
C ALA A 111 -9.25 -7.55 -7.73
N ALA A 112 -9.46 -6.49 -6.93
CA ALA A 112 -10.39 -5.42 -7.25
C ALA A 112 -10.06 -4.74 -8.58
N LYS A 113 -8.79 -4.40 -8.81
CA LYS A 113 -8.34 -3.81 -10.07
C LYS A 113 -8.45 -4.78 -11.25
N ALA A 114 -8.13 -6.05 -11.07
CA ALA A 114 -8.27 -7.07 -12.10
C ALA A 114 -9.72 -7.19 -12.57
N VAL A 115 -10.69 -7.17 -11.65
CA VAL A 115 -12.12 -7.12 -11.97
C VAL A 115 -12.42 -5.88 -12.80
N LEU A 116 -12.09 -4.67 -12.31
CA LEU A 116 -12.38 -3.42 -13.02
C LEU A 116 -11.77 -3.35 -14.43
N ILE A 117 -10.52 -3.78 -14.57
CA ILE A 117 -9.81 -3.76 -15.84
C ILE A 117 -10.38 -4.79 -16.83
N SER A 118 -10.85 -5.93 -16.34
CA SER A 118 -11.36 -6.98 -17.22
C SER A 118 -12.84 -6.81 -17.59
N SER A 119 -13.67 -6.29 -16.68
CA SER A 119 -15.12 -6.22 -16.89
C SER A 119 -15.65 -4.82 -17.23
N VAL A 120 -15.05 -3.76 -16.68
CA VAL A 120 -15.57 -2.40 -16.82
C VAL A 120 -14.85 -1.61 -17.91
N ASN A 121 -13.52 -1.67 -17.93
CA ASN A 121 -12.69 -0.94 -18.88
C ASN A 121 -13.05 -1.19 -20.37
N PRO A 122 -13.33 -2.42 -20.83
CA PRO A 122 -13.72 -2.65 -22.22
C PRO A 122 -15.00 -1.91 -22.59
N ARG A 123 -15.97 -1.83 -21.67
CA ARG A 123 -17.26 -1.18 -21.91
C ARG A 123 -17.17 0.34 -21.98
N PHE A 124 -16.29 0.96 -21.19
CA PHE A 124 -16.01 2.40 -21.35
C PHE A 124 -15.46 2.76 -22.74
N ARG A 125 -14.87 1.79 -23.45
CA ARG A 125 -14.31 1.98 -24.80
C ARG A 125 -15.26 1.60 -25.91
N ASP A 126 -16.38 0.97 -25.59
CA ASP A 126 -17.32 0.50 -26.59
C ASP A 126 -18.25 1.66 -27.00
N PRO A 127 -18.22 2.11 -28.28
CA PRO A 127 -19.10 3.17 -28.75
C PRO A 127 -20.57 2.74 -28.86
N ALA A 128 -20.87 1.43 -28.77
CA ALA A 128 -22.23 0.90 -28.78
C ALA A 128 -22.93 0.97 -27.42
N GLU A 129 -22.19 1.22 -26.33
CA GLU A 129 -22.77 1.38 -25.00
C GLU A 129 -23.56 2.69 -24.89
N ASP A 130 -24.57 2.71 -24.03
CA ASP A 130 -25.37 3.91 -23.79
C ASP A 130 -24.92 4.68 -22.55
N ALA A 131 -25.30 5.96 -22.49
CA ALA A 131 -24.93 6.86 -21.42
C ALA A 131 -25.43 6.41 -20.03
N ALA A 132 -26.54 5.67 -19.96
CA ALA A 132 -27.08 5.18 -18.69
C ALA A 132 -26.21 4.06 -18.14
N THR A 133 -25.86 3.09 -18.97
CA THR A 133 -24.97 1.98 -18.66
C THR A 133 -23.60 2.48 -18.22
N LEU A 134 -23.04 3.50 -18.90
CA LEU A 134 -21.77 4.09 -18.48
C LEU A 134 -21.82 4.73 -17.09
N ARG A 135 -22.94 5.35 -16.70
CA ARG A 135 -23.09 5.89 -15.33
C ARG A 135 -23.19 4.79 -14.28
N GLU A 136 -23.90 3.70 -14.58
CA GLU A 136 -23.98 2.53 -13.69
C GLU A 136 -22.59 1.91 -13.51
N LEU A 137 -21.86 1.73 -14.61
CA LEU A 137 -20.49 1.23 -14.60
C LEU A 137 -19.53 2.17 -13.87
N ALA A 138 -19.68 3.49 -14.00
CA ALA A 138 -18.91 4.47 -13.25
C ALA A 138 -19.21 4.42 -11.74
N THR A 139 -20.45 4.12 -11.35
CA THR A 139 -20.84 3.91 -9.95
C THR A 139 -20.24 2.61 -9.40
N LEU A 140 -20.28 1.53 -10.18
CA LEU A 140 -19.62 0.27 -9.84
C LEU A 140 -18.09 0.44 -9.73
N TRP A 141 -17.50 1.20 -10.66
CA TRP A 141 -16.09 1.55 -10.65
C TRP A 141 -15.73 2.27 -9.35
N ALA A 142 -16.51 3.27 -8.96
CA ALA A 142 -16.30 4.02 -7.72
C ALA A 142 -16.22 3.10 -6.49
N GLY A 143 -17.19 2.19 -6.36
CA GLY A 143 -17.25 1.26 -5.24
C GLY A 143 -16.03 0.33 -5.16
N ILE A 144 -15.69 -0.33 -6.27
CA ILE A 144 -14.59 -1.31 -6.30
C ILE A 144 -13.22 -0.61 -6.23
N ASN A 145 -13.06 0.53 -6.89
CA ASN A 145 -11.83 1.31 -6.80
C ASN A 145 -11.65 1.90 -5.39
N GLY A 146 -12.73 2.35 -4.75
CA GLY A 146 -12.75 2.72 -3.33
C GLY A 146 -12.23 1.61 -2.42
N LEU A 147 -12.65 0.36 -2.64
CA LEU A 147 -12.10 -0.80 -1.94
C LEU A 147 -10.60 -0.97 -2.19
N ALA A 148 -10.13 -0.82 -3.43
CA ALA A 148 -8.71 -0.89 -3.77
C ALA A 148 -7.89 0.23 -3.08
N ILE A 149 -8.41 1.47 -3.04
CA ILE A 149 -7.82 2.62 -2.35
C ILE A 149 -7.63 2.29 -0.86
N VAL A 150 -8.70 1.86 -0.18
CA VAL A 150 -8.67 1.52 1.24
C VAL A 150 -7.67 0.40 1.50
N ALA A 151 -7.66 -0.64 0.66
CA ALA A 151 -6.76 -1.77 0.82
C ALA A 151 -5.28 -1.38 0.65
N VAL A 152 -4.93 -0.53 -0.33
CA VAL A 152 -3.57 0.00 -0.48
C VAL A 152 -3.18 0.90 0.69
N ALA A 153 -4.09 1.76 1.17
CA ALA A 153 -3.85 2.63 2.32
C ALA A 153 -3.60 1.81 3.60
N VAL A 154 -4.35 0.73 3.82
CA VAL A 154 -4.12 -0.22 4.92
C VAL A 154 -2.75 -0.89 4.79
N ALA A 155 -2.39 -1.37 3.59
CA ALA A 155 -1.09 -1.98 3.34
C ALA A 155 0.07 -1.01 3.64
N LEU A 156 -0.04 0.24 3.19
CA LEU A 156 0.94 1.29 3.43
C LEU A 156 1.06 1.60 4.93
N THR A 157 -0.07 1.70 5.62
CA THR A 157 -0.11 1.93 7.08
C THR A 157 0.55 0.78 7.84
N LEU A 158 0.27 -0.48 7.48
CA LEU A 158 0.90 -1.65 8.09
C LEU A 158 2.40 -1.70 7.81
N LEU A 159 2.83 -1.35 6.59
CA LEU A 159 4.22 -1.28 6.16
C LEU A 159 5.01 -0.20 6.92
N LEU A 160 4.40 0.94 7.22
CA LEU A 160 5.10 2.06 7.87
C LEU A 160 5.01 1.97 9.40
N SER A 161 3.85 1.58 9.95
CA SER A 161 3.60 1.59 11.40
C SER A 161 4.45 0.59 12.19
N TRP A 162 4.92 -0.52 11.58
CA TRP A 162 5.82 -1.42 12.30
C TRP A 162 7.16 -0.75 12.60
N ARG A 163 7.65 0.11 11.69
CA ARG A 163 8.90 0.86 11.89
C ARG A 163 8.75 1.88 13.00
N ALA A 164 7.64 2.63 13.00
CA ALA A 164 7.31 3.58 14.06
C ALA A 164 7.29 2.87 15.42
N ARG A 165 6.56 1.75 15.54
CA ARG A 165 6.52 0.97 16.79
C ARG A 165 7.88 0.44 17.24
N VAL A 166 8.74 0.00 16.33
CA VAL A 166 10.11 -0.44 16.67
C VAL A 166 10.96 0.74 17.15
N ALA A 167 10.73 1.96 16.64
CA ALA A 167 11.40 3.18 17.10
C ALA A 167 10.87 3.68 18.45
N ASP A 168 9.54 3.62 18.66
CA ASP A 168 8.87 4.14 19.86
C ASP A 168 9.14 3.31 21.13
N HIS A 169 9.45 2.02 20.97
CA HIS A 169 9.84 1.15 22.10
C HIS A 169 11.30 1.39 22.50
N GLY A 170 11.74 2.64 22.56
CA GLY A 170 13.11 3.06 22.91
C GLY A 170 13.63 2.45 24.22
N PRO A 171 14.92 2.64 24.54
CA PRO A 171 15.50 2.12 25.78
C PRO A 171 14.61 2.51 26.95
N VAL A 172 14.13 1.51 27.69
CA VAL A 172 13.56 1.75 29.02
C VAL A 172 14.67 2.50 29.76
N PRO A 173 14.47 3.77 30.17
CA PRO A 173 15.46 4.46 30.97
C PRO A 173 15.75 3.54 32.14
N ALA A 174 17.02 3.15 32.29
CA ALA A 174 17.43 2.31 33.39
C ALA A 174 16.94 3.00 34.65
N THR A 175 15.90 2.44 35.28
CA THR A 175 15.52 2.78 36.64
C THR A 175 16.68 2.27 37.48
N GLY A 176 17.75 3.06 37.52
CA GLY A 176 18.84 2.84 38.44
C GLY A 176 18.22 2.77 39.84
N PRO A 177 18.76 1.91 40.72
CA PRO A 177 18.28 1.81 42.08
C PRO A 177 18.23 3.22 42.66
N VAL A 178 17.02 3.70 42.98
CA VAL A 178 16.84 4.93 43.75
C VAL A 178 17.55 4.64 45.06
N ALA A 179 18.76 5.18 45.20
CA ALA A 179 19.50 5.14 46.43
C ALA A 179 18.60 5.81 47.47
N ARG A 180 17.96 5.00 48.32
CA ARG A 180 17.27 5.50 49.49
C ARG A 180 18.35 6.13 50.35
N VAL A 181 18.45 7.45 50.29
CA VAL A 181 19.20 8.22 51.29
C VAL A 181 18.49 7.96 52.60
N ALA A 182 19.10 7.13 53.45
CA ALA A 182 18.70 6.99 54.83
C ALA A 182 18.97 8.34 55.50
N VAL A 183 17.90 9.07 55.80
CA VAL A 183 17.96 10.23 56.69
C VAL A 183 18.03 9.65 58.10
N GLY A 184 19.21 9.80 58.72
CA GLY A 184 19.41 9.57 60.14
C GLY A 184 18.99 10.76 60.99
#